data_AF-A0A9D5VE73-F1
#
_entry.id   AF-A0A9D5VE73-F1
#
_cell.length_a   1.000
_cell.length_b   1.000
_cell.length_c   1.000
_cell.angle_alpha   90.00
_cell.angle_beta   90.00
_cell.angle_gamma   90.00
#
_symmetry.space_group_name_H-M   'P 1'
#
loop_
_entity.id
_entity.type
_entity.pdbx_description
1 polymer ?
#
loop_
_entity_poly.entity_id
_entity_poly.type
_entity_poly.pdbx_seq_one_letter_code
_entity_poly.pdbx_strand_id
1 'polypeptide(L)'
;TVLENVGANAEADADKDPFADAGMNSVVIKTKDRDAYSVTEKNQITLDGFCRRRNLRPEVIKIDVEGYELFVLRGAREVLSQVRPKLFLSIHPGQIRLLDQTPEAIVDLL
;
A
#
# COMPACT_ATOMS: atom_id res chain seq x y z
N THR A 1 -35.11 38.89 -6.12
CA THR A 1 -34.56 39.22 -4.80
C THR A 1 -33.85 38.01 -4.27
N VAL A 2 -32.53 38.15 -4.19
CA VAL A 2 -31.56 37.22 -3.62
C VAL A 2 -31.81 37.02 -2.12
N LEU A 3 -31.61 35.79 -1.64
CA LEU A 3 -31.21 35.51 -0.26
C LEU A 3 -30.05 34.50 -0.31
N GLU A 4 -28.87 35.09 -0.47
CA GLU A 4 -27.58 34.81 0.16
C GLU A 4 -27.38 33.42 0.78
N ASN A 5 -26.57 32.59 0.09
CA ASN A 5 -25.83 31.50 0.71
C ASN A 5 -24.63 32.11 1.45
N VAL A 6 -24.68 32.05 2.78
CA VAL A 6 -23.57 32.43 3.66
C VAL A 6 -22.45 31.39 3.51
N GLY A 7 -21.32 31.84 3.00
CA GLY A 7 -20.09 31.06 2.96
C GLY A 7 -19.55 30.79 4.36
N ALA A 8 -19.22 29.53 4.62
CA ALA A 8 -18.23 29.17 5.63
C ALA A 8 -16.97 28.74 4.87
N ASN A 9 -15.95 29.60 4.91
CA ASN A 9 -14.61 29.33 4.42
C ASN A 9 -14.06 28.09 5.14
N ALA A 10 -13.94 26.97 4.43
CA ALA A 10 -12.95 25.97 4.75
C ALA A 10 -11.73 26.31 3.89
N GLU A 11 -10.69 26.85 4.52
CA GLU A 11 -9.37 26.99 3.90
C GLU A 11 -8.99 25.64 3.27
N ALA A 12 -8.81 25.67 1.95
CA ALA A 12 -8.22 24.58 1.23
C ALA A 12 -6.74 24.54 1.64
N ASP A 13 -6.40 23.60 2.53
CA ASP A 13 -5.03 23.12 2.69
C ASP A 13 -4.64 22.38 1.40
N ALA A 14 -4.29 23.17 0.40
CA ALA A 14 -3.55 22.72 -0.75
C ALA A 14 -2.16 22.30 -0.28
N ASP A 15 -1.66 21.26 -0.93
CA ASP A 15 -0.23 21.10 -1.19
C ASP A 15 0.64 20.33 -0.17
N LYS A 16 0.25 19.07 0.09
CA LYS A 16 1.26 17.99 0.08
C LYS A 16 0.74 16.83 -0.74
N ASP A 17 1.30 16.62 -1.93
CA ASP A 17 1.12 15.36 -2.64
C ASP A 17 1.65 14.23 -1.71
N PRO A 18 0.79 13.36 -1.15
CA PRO A 18 1.23 12.34 -0.21
C PRO A 18 2.10 11.26 -0.89
N PHE A 19 2.32 11.37 -2.20
CA PHE A 19 3.16 10.52 -3.03
C PHE A 19 4.45 11.20 -3.50
N ALA A 20 4.74 12.44 -3.07
CA ALA A 20 5.94 13.17 -3.49
C ALA A 20 7.26 12.48 -3.10
N ASP A 21 7.23 11.64 -2.05
CA ASP A 21 8.40 10.92 -1.52
C ASP A 21 8.40 9.42 -1.89
N ALA A 22 7.34 8.93 -2.53
CA ALA A 22 7.38 7.61 -3.15
C ALA A 22 8.18 7.79 -4.44
N GLY A 23 9.39 7.20 -4.52
CA GLY A 23 10.25 7.22 -5.70
C GLY A 23 9.63 6.49 -6.89
N MET A 24 8.48 6.98 -7.36
CA MET A 24 7.74 6.44 -8.48
C MET A 24 8.41 6.93 -9.77
N ASN A 25 9.01 6.02 -10.53
CA ASN A 25 9.47 6.29 -11.90
C ASN A 25 8.32 6.53 -12.89
N SER A 26 7.11 6.81 -12.41
CA SER A 26 5.98 7.20 -13.26
C SER A 26 5.99 8.72 -13.42
N VAL A 27 6.53 9.21 -14.55
CA VAL A 27 6.21 10.53 -15.10
C VAL A 27 4.76 10.50 -15.59
N VAL A 28 3.83 10.30 -14.67
CA VAL A 28 2.41 10.41 -14.95
C VAL A 28 1.93 11.62 -14.19
N ILE A 29 1.85 12.72 -14.93
CA ILE A 29 1.11 13.91 -14.51
C ILE A 29 -0.28 13.40 -14.12
N LYS A 30 -0.66 13.57 -12.85
CA LYS A 30 -1.98 13.17 -12.31
C LYS A 30 -3.10 14.06 -12.84
N THR A 31 -3.14 14.35 -14.14
CA THR A 31 -4.41 14.70 -14.79
C THR A 31 -5.17 13.38 -14.93
N LYS A 32 -6.13 13.17 -14.01
CA LYS A 32 -6.96 11.97 -13.89
C LYS A 32 -7.81 11.74 -15.14
N ASP A 33 -7.20 11.34 -16.25
CA ASP A 33 -7.94 10.73 -17.33
C ASP A 33 -8.04 9.23 -17.03
N ARG A 34 -9.10 8.84 -16.32
CA ARG A 34 -9.34 7.42 -15.95
C ARG A 34 -9.46 6.53 -17.19
N ASP A 35 -9.79 7.11 -18.34
CA ASP A 35 -9.92 6.40 -19.62
C ASP A 35 -8.55 6.06 -20.25
N ALA A 36 -7.46 6.66 -19.76
CA ALA A 36 -6.10 6.38 -20.22
C ALA A 36 -5.47 5.10 -19.60
N TYR A 37 -6.18 4.43 -18.67
CA TYR A 37 -5.66 3.25 -17.98
C TYR A 37 -6.47 1.99 -18.29
N SER A 38 -5.79 0.94 -18.76
CA SER A 38 -6.39 -0.39 -18.88
C SER A 38 -6.33 -1.13 -17.55
N VAL A 39 -7.48 -1.36 -16.92
CA VAL A 39 -7.58 -2.23 -15.74
C VAL A 39 -7.28 -3.67 -16.15
N THR A 40 -6.36 -4.31 -15.45
CA THR A 40 -6.03 -5.74 -15.65
C THR A 40 -6.19 -6.48 -14.35
N GLU A 41 -6.98 -7.55 -14.36
CA GLU A 41 -7.10 -8.47 -13.23
C GLU A 41 -5.91 -9.43 -13.20
N LYS A 42 -5.38 -9.68 -11.99
CA LYS A 42 -4.28 -10.62 -11.75
C LYS A 42 -4.58 -11.49 -10.54
N ASN A 43 -4.26 -12.78 -10.66
CA ASN A 43 -4.36 -13.72 -9.55
C ASN A 43 -3.33 -13.39 -8.48
N GLN A 44 -3.77 -13.36 -7.22
CA GLN A 44 -2.93 -13.15 -6.06
C GLN A 44 -2.91 -14.42 -5.20
N ILE A 45 -1.77 -14.68 -4.55
CA ILE A 45 -1.59 -15.82 -3.64
C ILE A 45 -0.93 -15.32 -2.36
N THR A 46 -1.11 -16.04 -1.25
CA THR A 46 -0.41 -15.76 0.00
C THR A 46 1.05 -16.23 -0.07
N LEU A 47 1.91 -15.58 0.71
CA LEU A 47 3.32 -15.94 0.81
C LEU A 47 3.50 -17.32 1.46
N ASP A 48 2.74 -17.62 2.50
CA ASP A 48 2.69 -18.95 3.14
C ASP A 48 2.32 -20.03 2.11
N GLY A 49 1.29 -19.77 1.30
CA GLY A 49 0.87 -20.68 0.24
C GLY A 49 1.95 -20.89 -0.82
N PHE A 50 2.66 -19.82 -1.20
CA PHE A 50 3.78 -19.91 -2.12
C PHE A 50 4.93 -20.74 -1.54
N CYS A 51 5.38 -20.42 -0.33
CA CYS A 51 6.48 -21.11 0.34
C CYS A 51 6.17 -22.59 0.56
N ARG A 52 4.96 -22.93 1.03
CA ARG A 52 4.54 -24.32 1.24
C ARG A 52 4.54 -25.13 -0.06
N ARG A 53 3.95 -24.60 -1.14
CA ARG A 53 3.89 -25.31 -2.43
C ARG A 53 5.26 -25.54 -3.05
N ARG A 54 6.22 -24.68 -2.74
CA ARG A 54 7.59 -24.73 -3.29
C ARG A 54 8.60 -25.33 -2.30
N ASN A 55 8.16 -25.75 -1.11
CA ASN A 55 9.01 -26.19 -0.01
C ASN A 55 10.14 -25.20 0.32
N LEU A 56 9.82 -23.90 0.38
CA LEU A 56 10.78 -22.83 0.64
C LEU A 56 10.81 -22.46 2.13
N ARG A 57 12.02 -22.20 2.62
CA ARG A 57 12.30 -21.62 3.94
C ARG A 57 13.28 -20.45 3.77
N PRO A 58 12.79 -19.27 3.36
CA PRO A 58 13.67 -18.15 3.05
C PRO A 58 14.37 -17.66 4.32
N GLU A 59 15.67 -17.34 4.22
CA GLU A 59 16.41 -16.68 5.30
C GLU A 59 16.21 -15.16 5.31
N VAL A 60 15.83 -14.60 4.14
CA VAL A 60 15.62 -13.17 3.92
C VAL A 60 14.40 -12.95 3.03
N ILE A 61 13.59 -11.95 3.33
CA ILE A 61 12.47 -11.51 2.50
C ILE A 61 12.54 -10.00 2.33
N LYS A 62 12.48 -9.52 1.08
CA LYS A 62 12.25 -8.11 0.74
C LYS A 62 10.76 -7.91 0.44
N ILE A 63 10.14 -6.92 1.05
CA ILE A 63 8.74 -6.53 0.83
C ILE A 63 8.73 -5.08 0.36
N ASP A 64 8.29 -4.88 -0.88
CA ASP A 64 8.30 -3.61 -1.61
C ASP A 64 7.11 -3.62 -2.57
N VAL A 65 5.92 -3.33 -2.02
CA VAL A 65 4.62 -3.62 -2.66
C VAL A 65 3.68 -2.42 -2.68
N GLU A 66 4.22 -1.22 -2.50
CA GLU A 66 3.56 0.07 -2.75
C GLU A 66 2.16 0.19 -2.10
N GLY A 67 2.03 -0.18 -0.82
CA GLY A 67 0.79 -0.05 -0.03
C GLY A 67 0.13 -1.37 0.37
N TYR A 68 0.51 -2.48 -0.27
CA TYR A 68 -0.04 -3.80 0.02
C TYR A 68 0.70 -4.55 1.15
N GLU A 69 1.55 -3.85 1.92
CA GLU A 69 2.45 -4.47 2.92
C GLU A 69 1.66 -5.28 3.94
N LEU A 70 0.56 -4.73 4.45
CA LEU A 70 -0.27 -5.41 5.45
C LEU A 70 -0.87 -6.72 4.91
N PHE A 71 -1.28 -6.75 3.64
CA PHE A 71 -1.83 -7.95 3.01
C PHE A 71 -0.75 -9.02 2.84
N VAL A 72 0.47 -8.64 2.46
CA VAL A 72 1.62 -9.55 2.38
C VAL A 72 1.91 -10.16 3.75
N LEU A 73 2.01 -9.34 4.79
CA LEU A 73 2.31 -9.80 6.15
C LEU A 73 1.21 -10.73 6.70
N ARG A 74 -0.07 -10.41 6.46
CA ARG A 74 -1.20 -11.29 6.81
C ARG A 74 -1.12 -12.64 6.08
N GLY A 75 -0.69 -12.64 4.83
CA GLY A 75 -0.48 -13.85 4.03
C GLY A 75 0.84 -14.57 4.30
N ALA A 76 1.66 -14.10 5.24
CA ALA A 76 2.99 -14.64 5.57
C ALA A 76 3.09 -15.11 7.04
N ARG A 77 1.97 -15.24 7.76
CA ARG A 77 1.94 -15.51 9.21
C ARG A 77 2.70 -16.78 9.59
N GLU A 78 2.57 -17.85 8.81
CA GLU A 78 3.27 -19.10 9.08
C GLU A 78 4.78 -18.96 8.84
N VAL A 79 5.18 -18.39 7.71
CA VAL A 79 6.60 -18.17 7.38
C VAL A 79 7.26 -17.25 8.41
N LEU A 80 6.61 -16.15 8.78
CA LEU A 80 7.14 -15.20 9.75
C LEU A 80 7.30 -15.82 11.14
N SER A 81 6.33 -16.62 11.59
CA SER A 81 6.38 -17.25 12.92
C SER A 81 7.31 -18.46 12.99
N GLN A 82 7.36 -19.29 11.94
CA GLN A 82 8.09 -20.57 11.96
C GLN A 82 9.51 -20.47 11.40
N VAL A 83 9.71 -19.69 10.33
CA VAL A 83 11.01 -19.56 9.65
C VAL A 83 11.79 -18.36 10.20
N ARG A 84 11.08 -17.31 10.63
CA ARG A 84 11.66 -16.07 11.18
C ARG A 84 12.75 -15.45 10.28
N PRO A 85 12.45 -15.19 8.99
CA PRO A 85 13.40 -14.57 8.06
C PRO A 85 13.77 -13.14 8.49
N LYS A 86 14.95 -12.66 8.06
CA LYS A 86 15.25 -11.23 8.10
C LYS A 86 14.38 -10.49 7.09
N LEU A 87 13.71 -9.43 7.52
CA LEU A 87 12.84 -8.64 6.66
C LEU A 87 13.49 -7.32 6.25
N PHE A 88 13.42 -7.02 4.96
CA PHE A 88 13.63 -5.69 4.40
C PHE A 88 12.28 -5.16 3.93
N LEU A 89 11.61 -4.39 4.79
CA LEU A 89 10.25 -3.94 4.60
C LEU A 89 10.21 -2.44 4.30
N SER A 90 9.80 -2.08 3.08
CA SER A 90 9.49 -0.70 2.69
C SER A 90 8.05 -0.38 3.07
N ILE A 91 7.84 0.61 3.94
CA ILE A 91 6.49 1.03 4.38
C ILE A 91 6.04 2.21 3.53
N HIS A 92 4.81 2.14 3.00
CA HIS A 92 4.22 3.18 2.16
C HIS A 92 2.94 3.77 2.80
N PRO A 93 3.04 4.66 3.81
CA PRO A 93 1.89 5.08 4.62
C PRO A 93 0.75 5.74 3.84
N GLY A 94 1.07 6.51 2.78
CA GLY A 94 0.07 7.17 1.95
C GLY A 94 -0.81 6.15 1.22
N GLN A 95 -0.19 5.16 0.60
CA GLN A 95 -0.82 4.07 -0.14
C GLN A 95 -1.59 3.14 0.81
N ILE A 96 -1.03 2.81 1.97
CA ILE A 96 -1.71 2.02 3.01
C ILE A 96 -3.03 2.68 3.41
N ARG A 97 -3.02 4.01 3.63
CA ARG A 97 -4.23 4.77 3.96
C ARG A 97 -5.24 4.83 2.81
N LEU A 98 -4.80 4.83 1.54
CA LEU A 98 -5.71 4.74 0.40
C LEU A 98 -6.48 3.40 0.34
N LEU A 99 -5.95 2.35 0.97
CA LEU A 99 -6.59 1.04 1.10
C LEU A 99 -7.41 0.91 2.39
N ASP A 100 -7.72 2.04 3.04
CA ASP A 100 -8.42 2.12 4.33
C ASP A 100 -7.75 1.27 5.43
N GLN A 101 -6.42 1.17 5.37
CA GLN A 101 -5.59 0.52 6.39
C GLN A 101 -4.76 1.55 7.16
N THR A 102 -4.23 1.16 8.32
CA THR A 102 -3.32 1.96 9.13
C THR A 102 -1.91 1.36 9.13
N PRO A 103 -0.85 2.18 8.95
CA PRO A 103 0.53 1.68 9.04
C PRO A 103 0.84 1.03 10.39
N GLU A 104 0.20 1.47 11.47
CA GLU A 104 0.38 0.94 12.82
C GLU A 104 0.00 -0.54 12.91
N ALA A 105 -0.99 -1.00 12.13
CA ALA A 105 -1.41 -2.40 12.09
C ALA A 105 -0.31 -3.36 11.60
N ILE A 106 0.76 -2.86 10.97
CA ILE A 106 1.93 -3.66 10.58
C ILE A 106 2.70 -4.12 11.82
N VAL A 107 2.75 -3.31 12.88
CA VAL A 107 3.45 -3.64 14.12
C VAL A 107 2.83 -4.87 14.78
N ASP A 108 1.51 -5.01 14.71
CA ASP A 108 0.78 -6.15 15.29
C ASP A 108 1.05 -7.49 14.57
N LEU A 109 1.72 -7.47 13.41
CA LEU A 109 1.98 -8.65 12.58
C LEU A 109 3.45 -9.11 12.58
N LEU A 110 4.33 -8.41 13.28
CA LEU A 110 5.78 -8.69 13.35
C LEU A 110 6.22 -9.00 14.77
#